data_AF-A0A6A4LXQ7-F1
#
_entry.id   AF-A0A6A4LXQ7-F1
#
_cell.length_a   1.000
_cell.length_b   1.000
_cell.length_c   1.000
_cell.angle_alpha   90.00
_cell.angle_beta   90.00
_cell.angle_gamma   90.00
#
_symmetry.space_group_name_H-M   'P 1'
#
loop_
_entity.id
_entity.type
_entity.pdbx_description
1 polymer ?
#
loop_
_entity_poly.entity_id
_entity_poly.type
_entity_poly.pdbx_seq_one_letter_code
_entity_poly.pdbx_strand_id
1 'polypeptide(L)'
;MGPGNAELTSSLMTDLLRKAGGLAVIDGGLATELERHGADLNDPLWSAKCLLTSPHLVRRSEALLKKSVEIALEARDIYNGLCSDCVSDGAGDGRILKHRSILVAASVGSYGAYLADGSEYSGNYGDAMNLEYLKNFHRRRVQVLADSGADLIAFETVPNKLEAQAYAQLLEEENIKIPAWLSFNSKDGVNVVSGDSLLECVAIAEASKKVVAVGINCTPPRFIHDLILSMKKVTSKPILIYPNSGERYDADRKEWVVSSFS
;
A
#
# COMPACT_ATOMS: atom_id res chain seq x y z
N MET A 1 1.44 29.39 5.08
CA MET A 1 0.91 28.29 4.25
C MET A 1 -0.61 28.33 4.38
N GLY A 2 -1.34 28.50 3.28
CA GLY A 2 -2.79 28.70 3.31
C GLY A 2 -3.57 27.40 3.57
N PRO A 3 -4.80 27.48 4.09
CA PRO A 3 -5.64 26.32 4.46
C PRO A 3 -6.07 25.41 3.29
N GLY A 4 -5.92 25.83 2.03
CA GLY A 4 -6.51 25.13 0.87
C GLY A 4 -5.92 23.76 0.51
N ASN A 5 -4.69 23.43 0.90
CA ASN A 5 -4.05 22.16 0.46
C ASN A 5 -4.46 20.94 1.31
N ALA A 6 -4.89 21.16 2.56
CA ALA A 6 -5.34 20.10 3.46
C ALA A 6 -6.81 19.71 3.23
N GLU A 7 -7.65 20.65 2.77
CA GLU A 7 -9.04 20.36 2.38
C GLU A 7 -9.13 19.56 1.08
N LEU A 8 -8.22 19.82 0.10
CA LEU A 8 -8.18 19.09 -1.17
C LEU A 8 -7.78 17.60 -1.03
N THR A 9 -6.98 17.25 -0.03
CA THR A 9 -6.47 15.87 0.15
C THR A 9 -7.51 14.95 0.79
N SER A 10 -8.34 15.48 1.70
CA SER A 10 -9.45 14.74 2.33
C SER A 10 -10.62 14.49 1.38
N SER A 11 -10.80 15.32 0.35
CA SER A 11 -11.94 15.20 -0.58
C SER A 11 -11.80 13.99 -1.51
N LEU A 12 -10.59 13.61 -1.94
CA LEU A 12 -10.38 12.55 -2.93
C LEU A 12 -10.99 11.21 -2.50
N MET A 13 -10.61 10.71 -1.32
CA MET A 13 -11.11 9.41 -0.81
C MET A 13 -12.60 9.47 -0.49
N THR A 14 -13.06 10.58 0.10
CA THR A 14 -14.47 10.80 0.41
C THR A 14 -15.32 10.81 -0.86
N ASP A 15 -14.85 11.46 -1.92
CA ASP A 15 -15.50 11.52 -3.22
C ASP A 15 -15.53 10.16 -3.91
N LEU A 16 -14.42 9.41 -3.85
CA LEU A 16 -14.36 8.03 -4.37
C LEU A 16 -15.41 7.17 -3.68
N LEU A 17 -15.41 7.14 -2.34
CA LEU A 17 -16.35 6.32 -1.58
C LEU A 17 -17.79 6.76 -1.82
N ARG A 18 -18.08 8.07 -1.87
CA ARG A 18 -19.42 8.58 -2.18
C ARG A 18 -19.90 8.09 -3.55
N LYS A 19 -19.06 8.21 -4.59
CA LYS A 19 -19.38 7.73 -5.94
C LYS A 19 -19.53 6.21 -6.02
N ALA A 20 -18.82 5.48 -5.17
CA ALA A 20 -18.88 4.02 -5.10
C ALA A 20 -20.00 3.47 -4.18
N GLY A 21 -20.82 4.34 -3.57
CA GLY A 21 -21.92 3.92 -2.69
C GLY A 21 -21.47 3.52 -1.28
N GLY A 22 -20.33 4.04 -0.82
CA GLY A 22 -19.78 3.85 0.53
C GLY A 22 -18.69 2.79 0.63
N LEU A 23 -18.44 2.01 -0.43
CA LEU A 23 -17.41 0.98 -0.48
C LEU A 23 -16.68 1.02 -1.83
N ALA A 24 -15.36 1.12 -1.80
CA ALA A 24 -14.50 0.99 -2.97
C ALA A 24 -13.76 -0.35 -2.93
N VAL A 25 -13.39 -0.86 -4.10
CA VAL A 25 -12.63 -2.10 -4.27
C VAL A 25 -11.18 -1.75 -4.58
N ILE A 26 -10.25 -2.41 -3.92
CA ILE A 26 -8.81 -2.37 -4.18
C ILE A 26 -8.46 -3.60 -5.05
N ASP A 27 -7.39 -3.50 -5.83
CA ASP A 27 -6.88 -4.61 -6.64
C ASP A 27 -6.36 -5.78 -5.77
N GLY A 28 -6.03 -6.88 -6.46
CA GLY A 28 -5.38 -8.04 -5.86
C GLY A 28 -3.88 -8.04 -6.11
N GLY A 29 -3.17 -9.02 -5.54
CA GLY A 29 -1.72 -9.15 -5.70
C GLY A 29 -1.30 -9.37 -7.16
N LEU A 30 -0.60 -8.40 -7.74
CA LEU A 30 -0.09 -8.47 -9.12
C LEU A 30 0.85 -9.67 -9.34
N ALA A 31 1.67 -10.02 -8.34
CA ALA A 31 2.62 -11.13 -8.43
C ALA A 31 1.92 -12.47 -8.75
N THR A 32 0.82 -12.76 -8.06
CA THR A 32 0.04 -13.99 -8.27
C THR A 32 -0.56 -14.05 -9.68
N GLU A 33 -1.00 -12.92 -10.23
CA GLU A 33 -1.51 -12.87 -11.60
C GLU A 33 -0.37 -13.04 -12.62
N LEU A 34 0.81 -12.46 -12.38
CA LEU A 34 1.98 -12.65 -13.24
C LEU A 34 2.43 -14.14 -13.26
N GLU A 35 2.47 -14.80 -12.10
CA GLU A 35 2.78 -16.24 -12.00
C GLU A 35 1.73 -17.10 -12.72
N ARG A 36 0.44 -16.77 -12.59
CA ARG A 36 -0.65 -17.43 -13.35
C ARG A 36 -0.48 -17.29 -14.85
N HIS A 37 0.17 -16.22 -15.30
CA HIS A 37 0.50 -15.96 -16.70
C HIS A 37 1.91 -16.42 -17.09
N GLY A 38 2.59 -17.20 -16.24
CA GLY A 38 3.85 -17.87 -16.55
C GLY A 38 5.12 -17.06 -16.30
N ALA A 39 5.04 -15.94 -15.58
CA ALA A 39 6.23 -15.22 -15.14
C ALA A 39 6.94 -16.00 -14.02
N ASP A 40 8.26 -16.17 -14.13
CA ASP A 40 9.10 -16.70 -13.06
C ASP A 40 9.54 -15.56 -12.14
N LEU A 41 8.99 -15.54 -10.92
CA LEU A 41 9.30 -14.55 -9.89
C LEU A 41 10.27 -15.10 -8.83
N ASN A 42 10.83 -16.31 -9.02
CA ASN A 42 11.80 -16.93 -8.11
C ASN A 42 13.21 -16.32 -8.22
N ASP A 43 13.31 -15.00 -8.26
CA ASP A 43 14.57 -14.29 -8.08
C ASP A 43 14.63 -13.71 -6.66
N PRO A 44 15.59 -14.15 -5.81
CA PRO A 44 15.82 -13.58 -4.48
C PRO A 44 16.08 -12.07 -4.45
N LEU A 45 16.26 -11.42 -5.62
CA LEU A 45 16.75 -10.07 -5.79
C LEU A 45 15.97 -9.19 -6.77
N TRP A 46 14.70 -9.47 -7.06
CA TRP A 46 13.96 -8.64 -8.03
C TRP A 46 13.65 -7.20 -7.55
N SER A 47 13.69 -6.90 -6.23
CA SER A 47 13.30 -5.57 -5.73
C SER A 47 14.37 -4.75 -4.99
N ALA A 48 15.44 -5.32 -4.41
CA ALA A 48 16.04 -4.61 -3.27
C ALA A 48 17.57 -4.55 -3.08
N LYS A 49 18.40 -5.51 -3.50
CA LYS A 49 19.80 -5.52 -2.96
C LYS A 49 20.83 -4.72 -3.75
N CYS A 50 20.59 -4.43 -5.03
CA CYS A 50 21.55 -3.72 -5.88
C CYS A 50 21.51 -2.20 -5.74
N LEU A 51 20.71 -1.67 -4.80
CA LEU A 51 20.20 -0.30 -4.85
C LEU A 51 21.02 0.76 -4.12
N LEU A 52 22.03 0.41 -3.32
CA LEU A 52 22.64 1.39 -2.42
C LEU A 52 24.08 1.79 -2.76
N THR A 53 24.78 1.07 -3.64
CA THR A 53 26.21 1.31 -3.88
C THR A 53 26.54 1.81 -5.28
N SER A 54 25.57 1.78 -6.20
CA SER A 54 25.78 2.11 -7.61
C SER A 54 24.83 3.21 -8.08
N PRO A 55 25.30 4.46 -8.29
CA PRO A 55 24.44 5.58 -8.72
C PRO A 55 23.65 5.31 -10.00
N HIS A 56 24.20 4.48 -10.91
CA HIS A 56 23.49 4.08 -12.13
C HIS A 56 22.31 3.14 -11.85
N LEU A 57 22.44 2.25 -10.85
CA LEU A 57 21.37 1.34 -10.43
C LEU A 57 20.29 2.09 -9.65
N VAL A 58 20.67 3.06 -8.81
CA VAL A 58 19.71 3.98 -8.14
C VAL A 58 18.82 4.65 -9.18
N ARG A 59 19.41 5.32 -10.18
CA ARG A 59 18.65 6.00 -11.24
C ARG A 59 17.77 5.04 -12.03
N ARG A 60 18.27 3.85 -12.35
CA ARG A 60 17.50 2.84 -13.09
C ARG A 60 16.29 2.38 -12.29
N SER A 61 16.45 2.15 -10.99
CA SER A 61 15.33 1.74 -10.14
C SER A 61 14.33 2.86 -9.88
N GLU A 62 14.78 4.11 -9.74
CA GLU A 62 13.85 5.25 -9.72
C GLU A 62 13.04 5.32 -11.02
N ALA A 63 13.65 5.07 -12.17
CA ALA A 63 12.95 5.02 -13.44
C ALA A 63 11.94 3.86 -13.50
N LEU A 64 12.27 2.69 -12.93
CA LEU A 64 11.35 1.55 -12.86
C LEU A 64 10.15 1.83 -11.94
N LEU A 65 10.38 2.48 -10.79
CA LEU A 65 9.31 2.90 -9.88
C LEU A 65 8.34 3.89 -10.55
N LYS A 66 8.86 4.85 -11.32
CA LYS A 66 8.00 5.75 -12.09
C LYS A 66 7.27 4.99 -13.20
N LYS A 67 7.97 4.08 -13.88
CA LYS A 67 7.39 3.33 -15.00
C LYS A 67 6.24 2.42 -14.56
N SER A 68 6.31 1.82 -13.38
CA SER A 68 5.20 1.00 -12.86
C SER A 68 3.92 1.83 -12.66
N VAL A 69 4.05 3.05 -12.13
CA VAL A 69 2.92 3.97 -11.99
C VAL A 69 2.41 4.44 -13.34
N GLU A 70 3.29 4.80 -14.27
CA GLU A 70 2.89 5.17 -15.64
C GLU A 70 2.05 4.08 -16.32
N ILE A 71 2.43 2.81 -16.19
CA ILE A 71 1.68 1.69 -16.76
C ILE A 71 0.29 1.57 -16.12
N ALA A 72 0.18 1.75 -14.80
CA ALA A 72 -1.12 1.73 -14.12
C ALA A 72 -2.02 2.91 -14.55
N LEU A 73 -1.44 4.10 -14.75
CA LEU A 73 -2.13 5.27 -15.28
C LEU A 73 -2.62 5.02 -16.72
N GLU A 74 -1.75 4.48 -17.59
CA GLU A 74 -2.10 4.12 -18.97
C GLU A 74 -3.24 3.09 -19.02
N ALA A 75 -3.17 2.05 -18.18
CA ALA A 75 -4.23 1.04 -18.08
C ALA A 75 -5.58 1.66 -17.66
N ARG A 76 -5.56 2.60 -16.70
CA ARG A 76 -6.75 3.36 -16.30
C ARG A 76 -7.30 4.20 -17.44
N ASP A 77 -6.44 4.90 -18.18
CA ASP A 77 -6.86 5.79 -19.25
C ASP A 77 -7.45 5.00 -20.43
N ILE A 78 -6.87 3.85 -20.77
CA ILE A 78 -7.44 2.90 -21.73
C ILE A 78 -8.84 2.46 -21.28
N TYR A 79 -8.99 2.04 -20.02
CA TYR A 79 -10.29 1.61 -19.49
C TYR A 79 -11.35 2.73 -19.58
N ASN A 80 -10.96 3.96 -19.24
CA ASN A 80 -11.84 5.12 -19.30
C ASN A 80 -12.25 5.47 -20.74
N GLY A 81 -11.32 5.35 -21.69
CA GLY A 81 -11.60 5.50 -23.12
C GLY A 81 -12.64 4.48 -23.60
N LEU A 82 -12.40 3.19 -23.32
CA LEU A 82 -13.33 2.11 -23.69
C LEU A 82 -14.72 2.30 -23.09
N CYS A 83 -14.83 2.73 -21.83
CA CYS A 83 -16.12 3.04 -21.21
C CYS A 83 -16.87 4.17 -21.91
N SER A 84 -16.15 5.20 -22.38
CA SER A 84 -16.74 6.35 -23.06
C SER A 84 -17.28 5.97 -24.44
N ASP A 85 -16.57 5.09 -25.15
CA ASP A 85 -16.98 4.59 -26.47
C ASP A 85 -18.20 3.64 -26.36
N CYS A 86 -18.25 2.81 -25.32
CA CYS A 86 -19.34 1.83 -25.10
C CYS A 86 -20.72 2.46 -24.79
N VAL A 87 -20.77 3.72 -24.34
CA VAL A 87 -22.06 4.42 -24.12
C VAL A 87 -22.64 4.93 -25.43
N SER A 88 -21.83 5.01 -26.49
CA SER A 88 -22.18 5.64 -27.77
C SER A 88 -22.79 4.65 -28.77
N ASP A 89 -22.35 3.38 -28.74
CA ASP A 89 -22.82 2.35 -29.67
C ASP A 89 -23.73 1.35 -28.98
N GLY A 90 -25.04 1.43 -29.28
CA GLY A 90 -26.08 0.47 -28.84
C GLY A 90 -25.91 -0.96 -29.39
N ALA A 91 -24.69 -1.35 -29.76
CA ALA A 91 -24.31 -2.65 -30.31
C ALA A 91 -22.99 -3.10 -29.67
N GLY A 92 -23.04 -3.77 -28.51
CA GLY A 92 -21.86 -4.28 -27.83
C GLY A 92 -22.09 -5.66 -27.19
N ASP A 93 -21.00 -6.45 -27.09
CA ASP A 93 -20.76 -7.83 -26.58
C ASP A 93 -21.38 -8.20 -25.20
N GLY A 94 -22.49 -7.60 -24.77
CA GLY A 94 -23.12 -7.85 -23.46
C GLY A 94 -22.29 -7.40 -22.25
N ARG A 95 -21.04 -6.94 -22.44
CA ARG A 95 -20.19 -6.38 -21.38
C ARG A 95 -20.53 -4.92 -21.15
N ILE A 96 -21.36 -4.66 -20.13
CA ILE A 96 -21.63 -3.28 -19.67
C ILE A 96 -20.40 -2.79 -18.90
N LEU A 97 -19.48 -2.10 -19.59
CA LEU A 97 -18.41 -1.35 -18.94
C LEU A 97 -19.00 -0.08 -18.32
N LYS A 98 -19.16 -0.08 -16.99
CA LYS A 98 -19.65 1.09 -16.26
C LYS A 98 -18.49 2.05 -16.01
N HIS A 99 -18.68 3.32 -16.31
CA HIS A 99 -17.74 4.36 -15.92
C HIS A 99 -17.60 4.38 -14.38
N ARG A 100 -16.38 4.11 -13.89
CA ARG A 100 -16.04 4.09 -12.46
C ARG A 100 -14.90 5.06 -12.22
N SER A 101 -14.95 5.75 -11.08
CA SER A 101 -13.78 6.51 -10.62
C SER A 101 -12.70 5.51 -10.17
N ILE A 102 -11.57 5.51 -10.86
CA ILE A 102 -10.42 4.63 -10.59
C ILE A 102 -9.26 5.51 -10.13
N LEU A 103 -8.69 5.19 -8.97
CA LEU A 103 -7.47 5.82 -8.47
C LEU A 103 -6.29 4.87 -8.66
N VAL A 104 -5.11 5.45 -8.88
CA VAL A 104 -3.83 4.74 -8.92
C VAL A 104 -3.05 5.09 -7.66
N ALA A 105 -2.70 4.07 -6.87
CA ALA A 105 -1.89 4.23 -5.67
C ALA A 105 -0.46 3.74 -5.92
N ALA A 106 0.53 4.57 -5.57
CA ALA A 106 1.92 4.18 -5.61
C ALA A 106 2.30 3.40 -4.34
N SER A 107 2.54 2.09 -4.49
CA SER A 107 2.91 1.20 -3.38
C SER A 107 4.30 1.50 -2.81
N VAL A 108 4.39 1.53 -1.48
CA VAL A 108 5.62 1.62 -0.71
C VAL A 108 5.56 0.57 0.41
N GLY A 109 6.25 -0.56 0.21
CA GLY A 109 6.40 -1.60 1.21
C GLY A 109 7.37 -1.22 2.34
N SER A 110 7.29 -1.92 3.47
CA SER A 110 8.16 -1.73 4.64
C SER A 110 9.65 -1.98 4.37
N TYR A 111 10.50 -1.51 5.29
CA TYR A 111 11.93 -1.83 5.34
C TYR A 111 12.18 -3.34 5.46
N GLY A 112 11.27 -4.06 6.15
CA GLY A 112 11.34 -5.51 6.24
C GLY A 112 11.37 -6.21 4.87
N ALA A 113 10.56 -5.74 3.92
CA ALA A 113 10.55 -6.29 2.57
C ALA A 113 11.87 -6.07 1.81
N TYR A 114 12.63 -5.02 2.16
CA TYR A 114 13.96 -4.78 1.60
C TYR A 114 15.00 -5.76 2.14
N LEU A 115 14.90 -6.18 3.42
CA LEU A 115 15.83 -7.14 4.02
C LEU A 115 15.72 -8.53 3.37
N ALA A 116 14.55 -8.86 2.81
CA ALA A 116 14.27 -10.13 2.14
C ALA A 116 14.53 -11.36 3.05
N ASP A 117 14.33 -11.18 4.34
CA ASP A 117 14.52 -12.18 5.41
C ASP A 117 13.21 -12.47 6.18
N GLY A 118 12.07 -11.98 5.70
CA GLY A 118 10.78 -12.12 6.34
C GLY A 118 10.51 -11.10 7.45
N SER A 119 11.38 -10.10 7.65
CA SER A 119 11.20 -9.07 8.67
C SER A 119 9.95 -8.21 8.47
N GLU A 120 9.34 -8.21 7.29
CA GLU A 120 8.00 -7.64 7.05
C GLU A 120 6.89 -8.39 7.78
N TYR A 121 7.13 -9.62 8.25
CA TYR A 121 6.21 -10.44 9.04
C TYR A 121 6.66 -10.64 10.50
N SER A 122 7.86 -10.17 10.85
CA SER A 122 8.35 -10.14 12.23
C SER A 122 8.32 -8.74 12.84
N GLY A 123 8.48 -7.70 12.03
CA GLY A 123 8.64 -6.31 12.43
C GLY A 123 9.91 -5.99 13.21
N ASN A 124 10.81 -6.97 13.39
CA ASN A 124 12.06 -6.81 14.12
C ASN A 124 13.19 -6.45 13.16
N TYR A 125 13.65 -5.20 13.23
CA TYR A 125 14.70 -4.66 12.36
C TYR A 125 16.07 -4.59 13.04
N GLY A 126 16.19 -5.12 14.27
CA GLY A 126 17.39 -5.05 15.10
C GLY A 126 17.57 -3.73 15.85
N ASP A 127 18.41 -3.76 16.89
CA ASP A 127 18.53 -2.69 17.90
C ASP A 127 19.12 -1.38 17.38
N ALA A 128 19.84 -1.42 16.25
CA ALA A 128 20.40 -0.21 15.63
C ALA A 128 19.35 0.62 14.89
N MET A 129 18.15 0.07 14.68
CA MET A 129 17.11 0.72 13.92
C MET A 129 16.45 1.85 14.71
N ASN A 130 16.36 3.03 14.09
CA ASN A 130 15.71 4.19 14.68
C ASN A 130 14.89 4.95 13.65
N LEU A 131 14.09 5.91 14.16
CA LEU A 131 13.18 6.71 13.36
C LEU A 131 13.89 7.42 12.19
N GLU A 132 15.02 8.07 12.44
CA GLU A 132 15.73 8.83 11.40
C GLU A 132 16.35 7.92 10.33
N TYR A 133 16.79 6.72 10.71
CA TYR A 133 17.24 5.72 9.74
C TYR A 133 16.10 5.32 8.80
N LEU A 134 14.92 4.96 9.33
CA LEU A 134 13.76 4.60 8.52
C LEU A 134 13.31 5.75 7.62
N LYS A 135 13.34 6.98 8.13
CA LYS A 135 13.07 8.17 7.32
C LYS A 135 14.07 8.30 6.18
N ASN A 136 15.37 8.23 6.46
CA ASN A 136 16.43 8.27 5.44
C ASN A 136 16.27 7.19 4.37
N PHE A 137 15.95 5.97 4.79
CA PHE A 137 15.72 4.84 3.89
C PHE A 137 14.56 5.10 2.93
N HIS A 138 13.42 5.58 3.44
CA HIS A 138 12.21 5.75 2.63
C HIS A 138 12.17 7.06 1.84
N ARG A 139 12.84 8.11 2.32
CA ARG A 139 12.70 9.50 1.82
C ARG A 139 12.73 9.60 0.30
N ARG A 140 13.78 9.09 -0.33
CA ARG A 140 13.96 9.24 -1.78
C ARG A 140 12.90 8.50 -2.57
N ARG A 141 12.56 7.27 -2.17
CA ARG A 141 11.52 6.46 -2.81
C ARG A 141 10.15 7.12 -2.71
N VAL A 142 9.82 7.67 -1.54
CA VAL A 142 8.56 8.40 -1.31
C VAL A 142 8.46 9.63 -2.21
N GLN A 143 9.52 10.44 -2.32
CA GLN A 143 9.55 11.60 -3.23
C GLN A 143 9.35 11.17 -4.69
N VAL A 144 10.10 10.15 -5.15
CA VAL A 144 10.05 9.66 -6.53
C VAL A 144 8.65 9.18 -6.91
N LEU A 145 7.99 8.45 -6.01
CA LEU A 145 6.64 7.95 -6.22
C LEU A 145 5.57 9.04 -6.05
N ALA A 146 5.77 10.00 -5.15
CA ALA A 146 4.88 11.17 -5.05
C ALA A 146 4.86 12.00 -6.34
N ASP A 147 6.01 12.10 -7.01
CA ASP A 147 6.18 12.85 -8.26
C ASP A 147 5.87 12.01 -9.52
N SER A 148 5.39 10.78 -9.37
CA SER A 148 5.12 9.86 -10.49
C SER A 148 3.78 10.08 -11.20
N GLY A 149 2.91 10.92 -10.64
CA GLY A 149 1.54 11.14 -11.13
C GLY A 149 0.48 10.22 -10.51
N ALA A 150 0.85 9.37 -9.54
CA ALA A 150 -0.11 8.62 -8.74
C ALA A 150 -1.08 9.54 -7.99
N ASP A 151 -2.31 9.08 -7.77
CA ASP A 151 -3.33 9.85 -7.05
C ASP A 151 -3.08 9.84 -5.53
N LEU A 152 -2.41 8.80 -5.02
CA LEU A 152 -2.05 8.65 -3.62
C LEU A 152 -0.85 7.70 -3.43
N ILE A 153 -0.29 7.67 -2.21
CA ILE A 153 0.74 6.72 -1.80
C ILE A 153 0.12 5.62 -0.92
N ALA A 154 0.43 4.37 -1.21
CA ALA A 154 0.03 3.22 -0.42
C ALA A 154 1.19 2.72 0.43
N PHE A 155 1.29 3.17 1.69
CA PHE A 155 2.21 2.55 2.64
C PHE A 155 1.59 1.26 3.14
N GLU A 156 2.21 0.13 2.80
CA GLU A 156 1.59 -1.17 3.04
C GLU A 156 2.50 -2.18 3.69
N THR A 157 1.88 -3.15 4.37
CA THR A 157 2.58 -4.18 5.15
C THR A 157 3.56 -3.54 6.15
N VAL A 158 3.11 -2.48 6.82
CA VAL A 158 3.87 -1.78 7.85
C VAL A 158 3.82 -2.61 9.13
N PRO A 159 4.94 -3.17 9.61
CA PRO A 159 4.88 -4.20 10.63
C PRO A 159 5.09 -3.69 12.05
N ASN A 160 5.50 -2.43 12.21
CA ASN A 160 5.78 -1.82 13.51
C ASN A 160 5.38 -0.34 13.59
N LYS A 161 5.27 0.14 14.82
CA LYS A 161 4.87 1.52 15.14
C LYS A 161 5.91 2.55 14.67
N LEU A 162 7.19 2.22 14.79
CA LEU A 162 8.30 3.13 14.49
C LEU A 162 8.32 3.53 13.01
N GLU A 163 8.07 2.58 12.12
CA GLU A 163 8.02 2.83 10.68
C GLU A 163 6.75 3.59 10.28
N ALA A 164 5.62 3.32 10.93
CA ALA A 164 4.41 4.12 10.75
C ALA A 164 4.64 5.60 11.11
N GLN A 165 5.39 5.86 12.19
CA GLN A 165 5.81 7.21 12.57
C GLN A 165 6.75 7.82 11.52
N ALA A 166 7.70 7.04 10.99
CA ALA A 166 8.61 7.50 9.96
C ALA A 166 7.85 7.97 8.71
N TYR A 167 6.90 7.18 8.22
CA TYR A 167 6.08 7.56 7.07
C TYR A 167 5.22 8.80 7.34
N ALA A 168 4.52 8.84 8.47
CA ALA A 168 3.66 9.97 8.81
C ALA A 168 4.46 11.29 8.91
N GLN A 169 5.68 11.26 9.46
CA GLN A 169 6.56 12.43 9.53
C GLN A 169 7.15 12.80 8.16
N LEU A 170 7.58 11.80 7.37
CA LEU A 170 8.11 12.03 6.01
C LEU A 170 7.12 12.76 5.12
N LEU A 171 5.83 12.40 5.18
CA LEU A 171 4.79 13.07 4.40
C LEU A 171 4.79 14.59 4.66
N GLU A 172 4.98 15.02 5.91
CA GLU A 172 5.02 16.43 6.29
C GLU A 172 6.35 17.10 5.96
N GLU A 173 7.46 16.50 6.38
CA GLU A 173 8.82 17.04 6.20
C GLU A 173 9.16 17.25 4.73
N GLU A 174 8.80 16.29 3.87
CA GLU A 174 9.06 16.36 2.43
C GLU A 174 7.96 17.12 1.67
N ASN A 175 6.98 17.69 2.39
CA ASN A 175 5.89 18.46 1.81
C ASN A 175 5.14 17.73 0.68
N ILE A 176 4.96 16.42 0.84
CA ILE A 176 4.27 15.55 -0.13
C ILE A 176 2.87 16.09 -0.40
N LYS A 177 2.50 16.17 -1.69
CA LYS A 177 1.28 16.85 -2.15
C LYS A 177 0.08 15.94 -2.31
N ILE A 178 0.33 14.67 -2.62
CA ILE A 178 -0.70 13.66 -2.75
C ILE A 178 -0.98 13.02 -1.37
N PRO A 179 -2.21 12.55 -1.12
CA PRO A 179 -2.54 11.86 0.11
C PRO A 179 -1.89 10.47 0.17
N ALA A 180 -1.96 9.83 1.33
CA ALA A 180 -1.50 8.47 1.53
C ALA A 180 -2.49 7.64 2.35
N TRP A 181 -2.34 6.32 2.33
CA TRP A 181 -2.89 5.45 3.37
C TRP A 181 -1.78 4.68 4.09
N LEU A 182 -2.12 4.16 5.27
CA LEU A 182 -1.27 3.23 6.03
C LEU A 182 -2.00 1.89 6.21
N SER A 183 -1.39 0.80 5.79
CA SER A 183 -1.88 -0.55 6.03
C SER A 183 -0.88 -1.36 6.85
N PHE A 184 -1.37 -1.97 7.92
CA PHE A 184 -0.61 -2.81 8.83
C PHE A 184 -0.89 -4.30 8.57
N ASN A 185 -0.08 -5.18 9.14
CA ASN A 185 -0.36 -6.61 9.18
C ASN A 185 -0.37 -7.12 10.63
N SER A 186 -1.15 -8.17 10.87
CA SER A 186 -1.29 -8.80 12.19
C SER A 186 -1.21 -10.32 12.07
N LYS A 187 -0.67 -10.96 13.11
CA LYS A 187 -0.61 -12.43 13.24
C LYS A 187 -1.46 -12.98 14.39
N ASP A 188 -1.94 -12.11 15.28
CA ASP A 188 -2.69 -12.47 16.49
C ASP A 188 -4.09 -11.82 16.56
N GLY A 189 -4.41 -10.91 15.64
CA GLY A 189 -5.69 -10.19 15.61
C GLY A 189 -5.81 -9.03 16.60
N VAL A 190 -4.72 -8.66 17.27
CA VAL A 190 -4.70 -7.59 18.29
C VAL A 190 -3.57 -6.59 18.05
N ASN A 191 -2.37 -7.09 17.75
CA ASN A 191 -1.16 -6.30 17.58
C ASN A 191 -0.71 -6.32 16.13
N VAL A 192 0.14 -5.37 15.75
CA VAL A 192 0.90 -5.52 14.50
C VAL A 192 1.98 -6.59 14.68
N VAL A 193 2.56 -7.11 13.60
CA VAL A 193 3.42 -8.30 13.68
C VAL A 193 4.68 -8.14 14.56
N SER A 194 5.16 -6.91 14.79
CA SER A 194 6.21 -6.58 15.76
C SER A 194 5.83 -6.82 17.22
N GLY A 195 4.53 -6.88 17.53
CA GLY A 195 4.00 -6.85 18.88
C GLY A 195 3.54 -5.47 19.35
N ASP A 196 3.75 -4.40 18.56
CA ASP A 196 3.20 -3.08 18.90
C ASP A 196 1.67 -3.11 18.85
N SER A 197 1.01 -2.30 19.69
CA SER A 197 -0.44 -2.19 19.68
C SER A 197 -0.94 -1.62 18.36
N LEU A 198 -1.88 -2.32 17.71
CA LEU A 198 -2.51 -1.81 16.49
C LEU A 198 -3.22 -0.47 16.73
N LEU A 199 -3.83 -0.28 17.90
CA LEU A 199 -4.54 0.96 18.21
C LEU A 199 -3.59 2.16 18.25
N GLU A 200 -2.37 1.98 18.76
CA GLU A 200 -1.35 3.03 18.76
C GLU A 200 -0.84 3.34 17.34
N CYS A 201 -0.67 2.30 16.52
CA CYS A 201 -0.33 2.43 15.10
C CYS A 201 -1.40 3.22 14.32
N VAL A 202 -2.68 2.90 14.57
CA VAL A 202 -3.82 3.60 13.94
C VAL A 202 -3.94 5.04 14.45
N ALA A 203 -3.63 5.32 15.72
CA ALA A 203 -3.62 6.68 16.24
C ALA A 203 -2.59 7.58 15.53
N ILE A 204 -1.43 7.03 15.13
CA ILE A 204 -0.44 7.76 14.32
C ILE A 204 -1.04 8.11 12.95
N ALA A 205 -1.70 7.15 12.30
CA ALA A 205 -2.38 7.38 11.04
C ALA A 205 -3.49 8.44 11.20
N GLU A 206 -4.31 8.36 12.26
CA GLU A 206 -5.38 9.32 12.54
C GLU A 206 -4.85 10.76 12.68
N ALA A 207 -3.75 10.95 13.41
CA ALA A 207 -3.15 12.26 13.67
C ALA A 207 -2.59 12.95 12.40
N SER A 208 -2.19 12.18 11.38
CA SER A 208 -1.66 12.75 10.14
C SER A 208 -2.78 13.17 9.17
N LYS A 209 -2.84 14.45 8.80
CA LYS A 209 -3.84 14.95 7.83
C LYS A 209 -3.61 14.43 6.40
N LYS A 210 -2.38 14.08 6.07
CA LYS A 210 -2.01 13.53 4.75
C LYS A 210 -2.36 12.05 4.62
N VAL A 211 -2.54 11.35 5.73
CA VAL A 211 -3.06 9.99 5.74
C VAL A 211 -4.60 10.05 5.69
N VAL A 212 -5.20 9.57 4.60
CA VAL A 212 -6.64 9.67 4.34
C VAL A 212 -7.41 8.37 4.59
N ALA A 213 -6.70 7.27 4.78
CA ALA A 213 -7.28 5.97 5.12
C ALA A 213 -6.26 5.13 5.90
N VAL A 214 -6.73 4.19 6.70
CA VAL A 214 -5.88 3.29 7.51
C VAL A 214 -6.46 1.89 7.54
N GLY A 215 -5.64 0.84 7.60
CA GLY A 215 -6.21 -0.50 7.58
C GLY A 215 -5.26 -1.66 7.78
N ILE A 216 -5.69 -2.81 7.28
CA ILE A 216 -5.02 -4.09 7.44
C ILE A 216 -4.90 -4.82 6.11
N ASN A 217 -3.71 -5.34 5.85
CA ASN A 217 -3.42 -6.23 4.74
C ASN A 217 -2.54 -7.41 5.17
N CYS A 218 -2.35 -8.37 4.27
CA CYS A 218 -1.46 -9.53 4.48
C CYS A 218 -1.72 -10.26 5.82
N THR A 219 -2.98 -10.25 6.26
CA THR A 219 -3.43 -10.79 7.55
C THR A 219 -4.46 -11.88 7.30
N PRO A 220 -4.43 -13.00 8.05
CA PRO A 220 -5.42 -14.06 7.92
C PRO A 220 -6.87 -13.54 8.04
N PRO A 221 -7.78 -13.91 7.11
CA PRO A 221 -9.17 -13.43 7.10
C PRO A 221 -9.91 -13.59 8.43
N ARG A 222 -9.60 -14.64 9.20
CA ARG A 222 -10.19 -14.92 10.52
C ARG A 222 -10.03 -13.79 11.54
N PHE A 223 -9.00 -12.94 11.41
CA PHE A 223 -8.75 -11.84 12.35
C PHE A 223 -9.38 -10.52 11.90
N ILE A 224 -9.78 -10.42 10.64
CA ILE A 224 -10.14 -9.14 10.01
C ILE A 224 -11.34 -8.47 10.67
N HIS A 225 -12.36 -9.25 11.06
CA HIS A 225 -13.57 -8.69 11.68
C HIS A 225 -13.24 -7.94 13.00
N ASP A 226 -12.52 -8.60 13.91
CA ASP A 226 -12.18 -8.04 15.22
C ASP A 226 -11.19 -6.88 15.12
N LEU A 227 -10.28 -6.95 14.14
CA LEU A 227 -9.37 -5.85 13.81
C LEU A 227 -10.15 -4.61 13.34
N ILE A 228 -11.11 -4.76 12.41
CA ILE A 228 -11.97 -3.63 11.97
C ILE A 228 -12.71 -3.01 13.15
N LEU A 229 -13.33 -3.84 14.01
CA LEU A 229 -14.04 -3.35 15.19
C LEU A 229 -13.13 -2.60 16.16
N SER A 230 -11.88 -3.04 16.29
CA SER A 230 -10.88 -2.39 17.14
C SER A 230 -10.42 -1.06 16.55
N MET A 231 -10.11 -1.02 15.25
CA MET A 231 -9.69 0.20 14.55
C MET A 231 -10.76 1.29 14.62
N LYS A 232 -12.05 0.95 14.43
CA LYS A 232 -13.18 1.91 14.51
C LYS A 232 -13.26 2.67 15.84
N LYS A 233 -12.63 2.17 16.91
CA LYS A 233 -12.61 2.85 18.22
C LYS A 233 -11.68 4.07 18.23
N VAL A 234 -10.70 4.13 17.32
CA VAL A 234 -9.60 5.10 17.37
C VAL A 234 -9.37 5.86 16.06
N THR A 235 -10.12 5.55 14.99
CA THR A 235 -10.05 6.31 13.74
C THR A 235 -11.43 6.69 13.22
N SER A 236 -11.52 7.89 12.67
CA SER A 236 -12.66 8.37 11.91
C SER A 236 -12.49 8.17 10.39
N LYS A 237 -11.30 7.73 9.96
CA LYS A 237 -10.94 7.58 8.56
C LYS A 237 -11.52 6.29 7.97
N PRO A 238 -11.73 6.25 6.64
CA PRO A 238 -12.03 5.02 5.94
C PRO A 238 -11.05 3.90 6.28
N ILE A 239 -11.59 2.69 6.46
CA ILE A 239 -10.80 1.49 6.75
C ILE A 239 -10.59 0.70 5.46
N LEU A 240 -9.34 0.45 5.08
CA LEU A 240 -8.97 -0.41 3.95
C LEU A 240 -8.64 -1.83 4.42
N ILE A 241 -9.08 -2.84 3.67
CA ILE A 241 -8.93 -4.25 4.04
C ILE A 241 -8.62 -5.06 2.78
N TYR A 242 -7.46 -5.70 2.75
CA TYR A 242 -7.08 -6.64 1.70
C TYR A 242 -6.25 -7.78 2.31
N PRO A 243 -6.91 -8.78 2.92
CA PRO A 243 -6.25 -9.87 3.63
C PRO A 243 -5.48 -10.78 2.67
N ASN A 244 -4.64 -11.65 3.23
CA ASN A 244 -4.11 -12.76 2.45
C ASN A 244 -5.21 -13.82 2.18
N SER A 245 -4.88 -14.81 1.38
CA SER A 245 -5.73 -15.97 1.07
C SER A 245 -6.07 -16.85 2.29
N GLY A 246 -5.47 -16.60 3.46
CA GLY A 246 -5.47 -17.49 4.63
C GLY A 246 -4.22 -18.39 4.72
N GLU A 247 -3.35 -18.33 3.71
CA GLU A 247 -2.06 -18.99 3.68
C GLU A 247 -1.05 -18.22 4.56
N ARG A 248 -0.07 -18.93 5.11
CA ARG A 248 1.06 -18.35 5.83
C ARG A 248 2.24 -18.26 4.88
N TYR A 249 2.90 -17.11 4.82
CA TYR A 249 4.17 -17.00 4.11
C TYR A 249 5.28 -17.67 4.93
N ASP A 250 5.96 -18.64 4.33
CA ASP A 250 7.14 -19.30 4.88
C ASP A 250 8.38 -18.56 4.34
N ALA A 251 9.07 -17.82 5.21
CA ALA A 251 10.23 -17.01 4.81
C ALA A 251 11.46 -17.87 4.41
N ASP A 252 11.58 -19.09 4.95
CA ASP A 252 12.67 -20.01 4.62
C ASP A 252 12.46 -20.62 3.23
N ARG A 253 11.20 -20.94 2.90
CA ARG A 253 10.81 -21.54 1.62
C ARG A 253 10.44 -20.53 0.54
N LYS A 254 10.19 -19.27 0.92
CA LYS A 254 9.66 -18.19 0.06
C LYS A 254 8.35 -18.54 -0.64
N GLU A 255 7.50 -19.32 0.02
CA GLU A 255 6.25 -19.84 -0.52
C GLU A 255 5.07 -19.56 0.43
N TRP A 256 3.87 -19.43 -0.14
CA TRP A 256 2.63 -19.44 0.63
C TRP A 256 2.23 -20.87 0.95
N VAL A 257 2.13 -21.21 2.23
CA VAL A 257 1.71 -22.53 2.70
C VAL A 257 0.29 -22.47 3.28
N VAL A 258 -0.55 -23.45 2.90
CA VAL A 258 -1.88 -23.61 3.49
C VAL A 258 -1.73 -23.84 4.98
N SER A 259 -2.41 -23.03 5.79
CA SER A 259 -2.45 -23.24 7.25
C SER A 259 -3.18 -24.57 7.53
N SER A 260 -2.45 -25.64 7.81
CA SER A 260 -3.03 -26.88 8.31
C SER A 260 -3.49 -26.66 9.75
N PHE A 261 -4.77 -26.92 10.00
CA PHE A 261 -5.37 -26.83 11.32
C PHE A 261 -4.76 -27.90 12.24
N SER A 262 -4.30 -27.46 13.41
CA SER A 262 -4.19 -28.28 14.62
C SER A 262 -4.92 -27.55 15.75
#